data_AF-A0A7W1SA18-F1
#
_entry.id   AF-A0A7W1SA18-F1
#
_cell.length_a   1.000
_cell.length_b   1.000
_cell.length_c   1.000
_cell.angle_alpha   90.00
_cell.angle_beta   90.00
_cell.angle_gamma   90.00
#
_symmetry.space_group_name_H-M   'P 1'
#
loop_
_entity.id
_entity.type
_entity.pdbx_description
1 polymer ?
#
loop_
_entity_poly.entity_id
_entity_poly.type
_entity_poly.pdbx_seq_one_letter_code
_entity_poly.pdbx_strand_id
1 'polypeptide(L)'
;MAQGTAPEDVSGFTGLRPRVFPEELRRVLNDLRGFRHLFRHGYDFELNGRRLAMLVRDWNESSGKVLSSLAGFAAQLRENELRG
;
A
#
# COMPACT_ATOMS: atom_id res chain seq x y z
N MET A 1 3.01 -33.14 18.55
CA MET A 1 3.61 -32.13 19.43
C MET A 1 4.13 -30.98 18.59
N ALA A 2 3.32 -29.93 18.42
CA ALA A 2 3.75 -28.57 18.09
C ALA A 2 2.50 -27.69 18.26
N GLN A 3 2.33 -27.19 19.48
CA GLN A 3 1.32 -26.18 19.79
C GLN A 3 1.81 -24.88 19.15
N GLY A 4 1.12 -24.41 18.11
CA GLY A 4 1.28 -23.05 17.60
C GLY A 4 0.75 -22.11 18.67
N THR A 5 1.66 -21.47 19.38
CA THR A 5 1.40 -20.55 20.48
C THR A 5 0.51 -19.39 20.03
N ALA A 6 -0.45 -19.06 20.89
CA ALA A 6 -1.36 -17.93 20.82
C ALA A 6 -0.60 -16.58 20.66
N PRO A 7 -1.30 -15.50 20.27
CA PRO A 7 -0.69 -14.32 19.68
C PRO A 7 0.18 -13.62 20.71
N GLU A 8 1.38 -13.23 20.30
CA GLU A 8 2.24 -12.41 21.15
C GLU A 8 1.52 -11.09 21.46
N ASP A 9 1.27 -10.91 22.75
CA ASP A 9 0.76 -9.71 23.38
C ASP A 9 1.71 -8.54 23.08
N VAL A 10 1.36 -7.73 22.08
CA VAL A 10 2.04 -6.46 21.75
C VAL A 10 1.64 -5.35 22.73
N SER A 11 1.56 -5.65 24.02
CA SER A 11 1.41 -4.66 25.09
C SER A 11 2.78 -4.08 25.46
N GLY A 12 3.30 -3.18 24.62
CA GLY A 12 4.58 -2.51 24.91
C GLY A 12 5.12 -1.48 23.92
N PHE A 13 4.42 -1.15 22.83
CA PHE A 13 4.86 -0.12 21.88
C PHE A 13 3.84 1.03 21.79
N THR A 14 4.03 2.07 22.60
CA THR A 14 3.36 3.38 22.47
C THR A 14 3.99 4.20 21.33
N GLY A 15 4.05 3.63 20.13
CA GLY A 15 4.75 4.25 18.98
C GLY A 15 4.54 3.54 17.64
N LEU A 16 3.52 2.68 17.52
CA LEU A 16 3.22 2.01 16.25
C LEU A 16 2.81 3.05 15.21
N ARG A 17 3.58 3.17 14.12
CA ARG A 17 3.22 3.99 12.96
C ARG A 17 1.86 3.49 12.45
N PRO A 18 0.83 4.35 12.39
CA PRO A 18 -0.48 3.92 11.94
C PRO A 18 -0.39 3.36 10.53
N ARG A 19 -1.17 2.33 10.27
CA ARG A 19 -1.25 1.72 8.95
C ARG A 19 -1.83 2.73 7.96
N VAL A 20 -1.06 3.09 6.93
CA VAL A 20 -1.46 4.08 5.93
C VAL A 20 -2.49 3.53 4.94
N PHE A 21 -2.31 2.29 4.48
CA PHE A 21 -3.13 1.68 3.44
C PHE A 21 -3.76 0.37 3.92
N PRO A 22 -5.03 0.10 3.58
CA PRO A 22 -5.67 -1.19 3.84
C PRO A 22 -5.05 -2.32 2.98
N GLU A 23 -5.25 -3.58 3.38
CA GLU A 23 -4.50 -4.75 2.85
C GLU A 23 -4.80 -5.02 1.38
N GLU A 24 -6.04 -4.80 0.97
CA GLU A 24 -6.51 -4.99 -0.39
C GLU A 24 -5.76 -4.11 -1.41
N LEU A 25 -5.18 -2.97 -0.98
CA LEU A 25 -4.41 -2.09 -1.87
C LEU A 25 -2.99 -2.59 -2.12
N ARG A 26 -2.49 -3.54 -1.31
CA ARG A 26 -1.11 -4.02 -1.40
C ARG A 26 -0.75 -4.53 -2.80
N ARG A 27 -1.67 -5.25 -3.44
CA ARG A 27 -1.45 -5.80 -4.78
C ARG A 27 -1.28 -4.68 -5.82
N VAL A 28 -2.26 -3.77 -5.91
CA VAL A 28 -2.24 -2.69 -6.92
C VAL A 28 -1.04 -1.77 -6.73
N LEU A 29 -0.70 -1.42 -5.50
CA LEU A 29 0.46 -0.57 -5.21
C LEU A 29 1.78 -1.25 -5.61
N ASN A 30 1.89 -2.57 -5.42
CA ASN A 30 3.05 -3.33 -5.87
C ASN A 30 3.12 -3.43 -7.40
N ASP A 31 1.99 -3.62 -8.08
CA ASP A 31 1.92 -3.68 -9.54
C ASP A 31 2.35 -2.33 -10.16
N LEU A 32 1.91 -1.20 -9.59
CA LEU A 32 2.35 0.14 -9.99
C LEU A 32 3.85 0.35 -9.76
N ARG A 33 4.36 -0.11 -8.60
CA ARG A 33 5.80 -0.05 -8.29
C ARG A 33 6.61 -0.88 -9.29
N GLY A 34 6.13 -2.07 -9.63
CA GLY A 34 6.74 -2.96 -10.61
C GLY A 34 6.76 -2.34 -12.01
N PHE A 35 5.64 -1.73 -12.42
CA PHE A 35 5.55 -0.99 -13.69
C PHE A 35 6.58 0.14 -13.76
N ARG A 36 6.72 0.96 -12.71
CA ARG A 36 7.74 2.02 -12.64
C ARG A 36 9.16 1.47 -12.80
N HIS A 37 9.44 0.32 -12.17
CA HIS A 37 10.75 -0.33 -12.28
C HIS A 37 11.02 -0.81 -13.71
N LEU A 38 10.05 -1.45 -14.35
CA LEU A 38 10.12 -1.90 -15.74
C LEU A 38 10.31 -0.72 -16.70
N PHE A 39 9.53 0.37 -16.56
CA PHE A 39 9.64 1.55 -17.43
C PHE A 39 11.00 2.24 -17.30
N ARG A 40 11.59 2.27 -16.10
CA ARG A 40 12.88 2.93 -15.86
C ARG A 40 14.08 2.13 -16.38
N HIS A 41 14.00 0.80 -16.41
CA HIS A 41 15.14 -0.08 -16.67
C HIS A 41 15.01 -0.95 -17.94
N GLY A 42 13.82 -1.08 -18.51
CA GLY A 42 13.56 -1.91 -19.69
C GLY A 42 13.37 -1.05 -20.94
N TYR A 43 14.44 -0.47 -21.48
CA TYR A 43 14.38 0.32 -22.72
C TYR A 43 14.26 -0.53 -24.00
N ASP A 44 14.33 -1.87 -23.92
CA ASP A 44 14.28 -2.75 -25.10
C ASP A 44 13.07 -3.70 -25.15
N PHE A 45 12.22 -3.73 -24.12
CA PHE A 45 11.14 -4.70 -24.09
C PHE A 45 9.81 -4.00 -24.35
N GLU A 46 9.25 -4.24 -25.54
CA GLU A 46 7.93 -3.79 -25.97
C GLU A 46 6.95 -3.74 -24.80
N LEU A 47 6.49 -2.53 -24.48
CA LEU A 47 5.46 -2.30 -23.48
C LEU A 47 4.28 -3.22 -23.78
N ASN A 48 4.08 -4.24 -22.96
CA ASN A 48 2.98 -5.18 -23.14
C ASN A 48 1.65 -4.43 -22.91
N GLY A 49 0.98 -4.05 -24.00
CA GLY A 49 -0.24 -3.24 -23.96
C GLY A 49 -1.36 -3.86 -23.13
N ARG A 50 -1.43 -5.20 -23.08
CA ARG A 50 -2.42 -5.90 -22.23
C ARG A 50 -2.14 -5.70 -20.74
N ARG A 51 -0.87 -5.83 -20.30
CA ARG A 51 -0.47 -5.57 -18.91
C ARG A 51 -0.70 -4.11 -18.53
N LEU A 52 -0.41 -3.17 -19.44
CA LEU A 52 -0.67 -1.75 -19.21
C LEU A 52 -2.17 -1.47 -19.07
N ALA A 53 -3.01 -2.03 -19.94
CA ALA A 53 -4.46 -1.86 -19.86
C ALA A 53 -5.03 -2.40 -18.54
N MET A 54 -4.55 -3.56 -18.08
CA MET A 54 -4.94 -4.11 -16.78
C MET A 54 -4.49 -3.20 -15.62
N LEU A 55 -3.26 -2.71 -15.65
CA LEU A 55 -2.74 -1.80 -14.61
C LEU A 55 -3.54 -0.50 -14.52
N VAL A 56 -3.89 0.10 -15.67
CA VAL A 56 -4.71 1.31 -15.74
C VAL A 56 -6.11 1.04 -15.20
N ARG A 57 -6.72 -0.08 -15.55
CA ARG A 57 -8.03 -0.49 -15.01
C ARG A 57 -7.98 -0.63 -13.50
N ASP A 58 -7.03 -1.39 -12.97
CA ASP A 58 -6.90 -1.67 -11.54
C ASP A 58 -6.60 -0.37 -10.76
N TRP A 59 -5.83 0.56 -11.35
CA TRP A 59 -5.65 1.90 -10.79
C TRP A 59 -6.95 2.69 -10.75
N ASN A 60 -7.71 2.75 -11.84
CA ASN A 60 -8.97 3.49 -11.89
C ASN A 60 -9.96 2.97 -10.83
N GLU A 61 -10.02 1.65 -10.63
CA GLU A 61 -10.89 1.02 -9.61
C GLU A 61 -10.42 1.28 -8.17
N SER A 62 -9.12 1.47 -7.92
CA SER A 62 -8.55 1.57 -6.56
C SER A 62 -8.10 2.98 -6.15
N SER A 63 -7.93 3.89 -7.10
CA SER A 63 -7.38 5.24 -6.88
C SER A 63 -8.13 6.03 -5.81
N GLY A 64 -9.47 5.97 -5.82
CA GLY A 64 -10.30 6.62 -4.80
C GLY A 64 -9.99 6.13 -3.38
N LYS A 65 -9.77 4.82 -3.21
CA LYS A 65 -9.38 4.23 -1.91
C LYS A 65 -7.96 4.60 -1.51
N VAL A 66 -7.03 4.66 -2.46
CA VAL A 66 -5.65 5.11 -2.20
C VAL A 66 -5.66 6.55 -1.69
N LEU A 67 -6.38 7.44 -2.36
CA LEU A 67 -6.47 8.86 -2.01
C LEU A 67 -7.16 9.05 -0.65
N SER A 68 -8.27 8.36 -0.39
CA SER A 68 -8.96 8.45 0.90
C SER A 68 -8.11 7.90 2.05
N SER A 69 -7.34 6.83 1.82
CA SER A 69 -6.42 6.27 2.82
C SER A 69 -5.31 7.26 3.17
N LEU A 70 -4.72 7.92 2.17
CA LEU A 70 -3.71 8.97 2.38
C LEU A 70 -4.29 10.17 3.12
N ALA A 71 -5.49 10.63 2.72
CA ALA A 71 -6.17 11.74 3.38
C ALA A 71 -6.50 11.41 4.84
N GLY A 72 -7.02 10.20 5.11
CA GLY A 72 -7.30 9.71 6.45
C GLY A 72 -6.05 9.63 7.31
N PHE A 73 -4.96 9.07 6.77
CA PHE A 73 -3.69 9.00 7.47
C PHE A 73 -3.11 10.40 7.76
N ALA A 74 -3.17 11.34 6.81
CA ALA A 74 -2.72 12.71 7.04
C ALA A 74 -3.55 13.43 8.13
N ALA A 75 -4.86 13.19 8.18
CA ALA A 75 -5.71 13.70 9.25
C ALA A 75 -5.32 13.11 10.62
N GLN A 76 -5.07 11.79 10.68
CA GLN A 76 -4.60 11.13 11.91
C GLN A 76 -3.26 11.67 12.38
N LEU A 77 -2.31 11.92 11.47
CA LEU A 77 -1.01 12.51 11.84
C LEU A 77 -1.19 13.90 12.47
N ARG A 78 -2.00 14.78 11.85
CA ARG A 78 -2.29 16.10 12.41
C ARG A 78 -2.94 16.02 13.78
N GLU A 79 -3.87 15.09 13.97
CA GLU A 79 -4.50 14.90 15.28
C GLU A 79 -3.51 14.42 16.34
N ASN A 80 -2.59 13.52 15.98
CA ASN A 80 -1.56 13.03 16.87
C ASN A 80 -0.53 14.11 17.23
N GLU A 81 -0.19 15.01 16.29
CA GLU A 81 0.68 16.17 16.54
C GLU A 81 0.06 17.21 17.48
N LEU A 82 -1.28 17.33 17.50
CA LEU A 82 -1.99 18.25 18.41
C LEU A 82 -2.19 17.67 19.82
N ARG A 83 -2.03 16.35 19.99
CA ARG A 83 -2.22 15.64 21.26
C ARG A 83 -0.92 15.37 22.03
N GLY A 84 0.25 15.61 21.41
CA GLY A 84 1.57 15.44 22.01
C GLY A 84 2.18 16.78 22.39
#